data_AF-A0A848N2K3-F1
#
_entry.id   AF-A0A848N2K3-F1
#
_cell.length_a   1.000
_cell.length_b   1.000
_cell.length_c   1.000
_cell.angle_alpha   90.00
_cell.angle_beta   90.00
_cell.angle_gamma   90.00
#
_symmetry.space_group_name_H-M   'P 1'
#
loop_
_entity.id
_entity.type
_entity.pdbx_description
1 polymer ?
#
loop_
_entity_poly.entity_id
_entity_poly.type
_entity_poly.pdbx_seq_one_letter_code
_entity_poly.pdbx_strand_id
1 'polypeptide(L)'
;MVLTRQGKRERRRRMLEIIGDRSVEELSDQELKSVQEIAETIGSDTMDESKPLPKINFDCFTYEDYRNLREVGYSVKGIREALGGIGSTTWARWREANEVKEKESYYTS
;
A
#
# COMPACT_ATOMS: atom_id res chain seq x y z
N MET A 1 -3.69 21.40 13.12
CA MET A 1 -4.96 21.12 12.41
C MET A 1 -4.89 19.70 11.86
N VAL A 2 -5.82 18.82 12.23
CA VAL A 2 -5.89 17.46 11.66
C VAL A 2 -6.39 17.54 10.22
N LEU A 3 -5.70 16.91 9.28
CA LEU A 3 -6.10 16.93 7.88
C LEU A 3 -7.27 16.02 7.60
N THR A 4 -8.14 16.47 6.71
CA THR A 4 -9.20 15.62 6.14
C THR A 4 -8.58 14.54 5.26
N ARG A 5 -9.30 13.43 5.06
CA ARG A 5 -8.89 12.34 4.14
C ARG A 5 -8.49 12.84 2.74
N GLN A 6 -9.03 13.98 2.31
CA GLN A 6 -8.69 14.65 1.03
C GLN A 6 -7.37 15.43 1.08
N GLY A 7 -7.15 16.25 2.12
CA GLY A 7 -5.85 16.91 2.31
C GLY A 7 -4.71 15.93 2.58
N LYS A 8 -5.10 14.73 3.00
CA LYS A 8 -4.26 13.57 3.14
C LYS A 8 -3.88 12.92 1.79
N ARG A 9 -4.81 12.83 0.87
CA ARG A 9 -4.56 12.24 -0.45
C ARG A 9 -3.66 13.12 -1.32
N GLU A 10 -3.85 14.44 -1.26
CA GLU A 10 -3.14 15.41 -2.12
C GLU A 10 -1.64 15.49 -1.87
N ARG A 11 -1.23 15.38 -0.62
CA ARG A 11 0.20 15.35 -0.30
C ARG A 11 0.82 13.99 -0.61
N ARG A 12 0.03 12.91 -0.55
CA ARG A 12 0.53 11.56 -0.86
C ARG A 12 0.93 11.47 -2.32
N ARG A 13 0.14 12.10 -3.19
CA ARG A 13 0.46 12.32 -4.60
C ARG A 13 1.76 13.11 -4.80
N ARG A 14 1.97 14.19 -4.03
CA ARG A 14 3.22 14.97 -4.10
C ARG A 14 4.46 14.18 -3.70
N MET A 15 4.36 13.25 -2.75
CA MET A 15 5.48 12.35 -2.42
C MET A 15 5.88 11.52 -3.64
N LEU A 16 4.92 11.06 -4.45
CA LEU A 16 5.25 10.28 -5.65
C LEU A 16 5.82 11.08 -6.78
N GLU A 17 5.40 12.32 -6.95
CA GLU A 17 5.94 13.15 -8.02
C GLU A 17 7.44 13.39 -7.80
N ILE A 18 7.88 13.28 -6.55
CA ILE A 18 9.29 13.31 -6.19
C ILE A 18 9.94 11.92 -6.36
N ILE A 19 9.28 10.84 -5.89
CA ILE A 19 9.81 9.46 -5.98
C ILE A 19 9.90 8.97 -7.45
N GLY A 20 8.90 9.26 -8.28
CA GLY A 20 8.78 8.80 -9.67
C GLY A 20 8.63 7.28 -9.77
N ASP A 21 9.19 6.69 -10.82
CA ASP A 21 9.33 5.23 -10.99
C ASP A 21 10.56 4.64 -10.26
N ARG A 22 11.26 5.49 -9.50
CA ARG A 22 12.51 5.17 -8.81
C ARG A 22 12.26 4.72 -7.38
N SER A 23 13.24 4.05 -6.79
CA SER A 23 13.26 3.84 -5.35
C SER A 23 13.47 5.18 -4.63
N VAL A 24 12.97 5.26 -3.39
CA VAL A 24 13.23 6.43 -2.51
C VAL A 24 14.73 6.61 -2.27
N GLU A 25 15.51 5.53 -2.42
CA GLU A 25 16.98 5.48 -2.29
C GLU A 25 17.72 6.08 -3.49
N GLU A 26 17.02 6.26 -4.62
CA GLU A 26 17.57 6.86 -5.84
C GLU A 26 17.26 8.37 -5.89
N LEU A 27 16.73 8.93 -4.80
CA LEU A 27 16.43 10.34 -4.65
C LEU A 27 17.63 11.10 -4.09
N SER A 28 17.81 12.32 -4.56
CA SER A 28 18.75 13.25 -3.96
C SER A 28 18.32 13.68 -2.55
N ASP A 29 19.26 14.13 -1.72
CA ASP A 29 18.98 14.58 -0.35
C ASP A 29 17.90 15.67 -0.27
N GLN A 30 17.79 16.50 -1.30
CA GLN A 30 16.80 17.57 -1.37
C GLN A 30 15.41 17.06 -1.78
N GLU A 31 15.34 16.08 -2.68
CA GLU A 31 14.11 15.37 -3.03
C GLU A 31 13.60 14.55 -1.83
N LEU A 32 14.51 13.84 -1.15
CA LEU A 32 14.21 13.05 0.04
C LEU A 32 13.64 13.90 1.18
N LYS A 33 14.23 15.08 1.41
CA LYS A 33 13.73 16.04 2.41
C LYS A 33 12.34 16.58 2.05
N SER A 34 12.10 16.87 0.76
CA SER A 34 10.79 17.31 0.27
C SER A 34 9.72 16.22 0.41
N VAL A 35 10.06 14.95 0.20
CA VAL A 35 9.18 13.79 0.45
C VAL A 35 8.86 13.67 1.93
N GLN A 36 9.86 13.84 2.81
CA GLN A 36 9.68 13.79 4.27
C GLN A 36 8.77 14.91 4.78
N GLU A 37 9.00 16.16 4.37
CA GLU A 37 8.17 17.29 4.81
C GLU A 37 6.73 17.16 4.30
N ILE A 38 6.56 16.65 3.08
CA ILE A 38 5.25 16.36 2.53
C ILE A 38 4.62 15.24 3.37
N ALA A 39 5.30 14.12 3.65
CA ALA A 39 4.83 13.00 4.50
C ALA A 39 4.37 13.44 5.90
N GLU A 40 5.16 14.28 6.56
CA GLU A 40 4.89 14.85 7.88
C GLU A 40 3.62 15.71 7.88
N THR A 41 3.41 16.44 6.78
CA THR A 41 2.24 17.28 6.67
C THR A 41 1.00 16.51 6.28
N ILE A 42 1.04 15.25 5.86
CA ILE A 42 -0.15 14.54 5.41
C ILE A 42 -0.90 13.86 6.52
N GLY A 43 -0.22 13.01 7.28
CA GLY A 43 -0.89 12.00 8.09
C GLY A 43 -1.88 11.15 7.28
N SER A 44 -1.47 10.54 6.17
CA SER A 44 -2.40 10.27 5.07
C SER A 44 -3.46 9.13 5.22
N ASP A 45 -4.57 9.09 4.45
CA ASP A 45 -5.67 8.09 4.57
C ASP A 45 -5.52 6.77 3.78
N THR A 46 -5.37 6.73 2.44
CA THR A 46 -4.83 5.53 1.70
C THR A 46 -3.67 5.77 0.67
N MET A 47 -2.75 4.80 0.47
CA MET A 47 -1.43 4.85 -0.22
C MET A 47 -1.45 4.42 -1.69
N ASP A 48 -2.53 3.85 -2.22
CA ASP A 48 -2.68 3.56 -3.67
C ASP A 48 -2.47 4.79 -4.54
N GLU A 49 -2.63 5.93 -3.89
CA GLU A 49 -2.71 7.27 -4.45
C GLU A 49 -1.41 8.02 -4.29
N SER A 50 -0.63 7.60 -3.29
CA SER A 50 0.80 7.58 -3.40
C SER A 50 1.15 6.42 -4.34
N LYS A 51 1.89 5.41 -3.95
CA LYS A 51 2.73 4.70 -4.91
C LYS A 51 1.99 3.51 -5.53
N PRO A 52 1.40 3.61 -6.75
CA PRO A 52 0.57 2.55 -7.28
C PRO A 52 1.38 1.25 -7.34
N LEU A 53 0.73 0.16 -6.96
CA LEU A 53 1.43 -1.11 -6.87
C LEU A 53 1.76 -1.64 -8.28
N PRO A 54 3.01 -2.10 -8.50
CA PRO A 54 3.33 -2.82 -9.72
C PRO A 54 2.49 -4.11 -9.78
N LYS A 55 2.42 -4.75 -10.96
CA LYS A 55 1.73 -6.04 -11.07
C LYS A 55 2.40 -7.05 -10.14
N ILE A 56 1.59 -7.66 -9.28
CA ILE A 56 2.01 -8.66 -8.31
C ILE A 56 1.54 -10.02 -8.82
N ASN A 57 2.42 -11.01 -8.80
CA ASN A 57 2.03 -12.37 -9.12
C ASN A 57 1.14 -12.90 -7.99
N PHE A 58 -0.12 -13.20 -8.31
CA PHE A 58 -1.08 -13.71 -7.33
C PHE A 58 -0.68 -15.05 -6.71
N ASP A 59 -0.01 -15.92 -7.47
CA ASP A 59 0.44 -17.23 -6.97
C ASP A 59 1.53 -17.11 -5.90
N CYS A 60 2.27 -16.00 -5.92
CA CYS A 60 3.29 -15.68 -4.92
C CYS A 60 2.79 -14.69 -3.87
N PHE A 61 1.55 -14.21 -3.99
CA PHE A 61 1.01 -13.18 -3.10
C PHE A 61 0.52 -13.80 -1.79
N THR A 62 1.11 -13.34 -0.68
CA THR A 62 0.81 -13.87 0.64
C THR A 62 -0.16 -12.97 1.41
N TYR A 63 -0.73 -13.50 2.49
CA TYR A 63 -1.55 -12.68 3.40
C TYR A 63 -0.73 -11.56 4.05
N GLU A 64 0.55 -11.82 4.30
CA GLU A 64 1.48 -10.85 4.86
C GLU A 64 1.67 -9.65 3.93
N ASP A 65 1.85 -9.87 2.62
CA ASP A 65 1.90 -8.80 1.60
C ASP A 65 0.61 -7.97 1.57
N TYR A 66 -0.55 -8.64 1.62
CA TYR A 66 -1.83 -7.96 1.70
C TYR A 66 -1.93 -7.07 2.94
N ARG A 67 -1.54 -7.58 4.10
CA ARG A 67 -1.56 -6.84 5.36
C ARG A 67 -0.65 -5.61 5.27
N ASN A 68 0.60 -5.78 4.82
CA ASN A 68 1.58 -4.71 4.65
C ASN A 68 1.07 -3.61 3.71
N LEU A 69 0.43 -3.99 2.60
CA LEU A 69 -0.14 -3.02 1.68
C LEU A 69 -1.32 -2.28 2.31
N ARG A 70 -2.22 -2.97 3.03
CA ARG A 70 -3.32 -2.34 3.76
C ARG A 70 -2.84 -1.35 4.81
N GLU A 71 -1.73 -1.64 5.49
CA GLU A 71 -1.13 -0.81 6.54
C GLU A 71 -0.42 0.43 6.01
N VAL A 72 0.34 0.31 4.91
CA VAL A 72 0.92 1.45 4.17
C VAL A 72 -0.20 2.41 3.74
N GLY A 73 -1.37 1.83 3.49
CA GLY A 73 -2.62 2.52 3.28
C GLY A 73 -3.22 2.10 1.96
N TYR A 74 -2.67 1.14 1.23
CA TYR A 74 -3.31 0.66 0.01
C TYR A 74 -4.71 0.12 0.31
N SER A 75 -5.61 0.39 -0.60
CA SER A 75 -6.99 -0.04 -0.59
C SER A 75 -7.04 -1.50 -1.02
N VAL A 76 -7.99 -2.25 -0.47
CA VAL A 76 -8.26 -3.64 -0.89
C VAL A 76 -8.47 -3.71 -2.40
N LYS A 77 -9.06 -2.65 -2.98
CA LYS A 77 -9.24 -2.54 -4.42
C LYS A 77 -7.90 -2.42 -5.16
N GLY A 78 -7.02 -1.48 -4.77
CA GLY A 78 -5.72 -1.28 -5.41
C GLY A 78 -4.83 -2.52 -5.36
N ILE A 79 -4.88 -3.25 -4.26
CA ILE A 79 -4.19 -4.53 -4.11
C ILE A 79 -4.75 -5.59 -5.07
N ARG A 80 -6.07 -5.73 -5.17
CA ARG A 80 -6.72 -6.70 -6.08
C ARG A 80 -6.44 -6.40 -7.56
N GLU A 81 -6.35 -5.12 -7.90
CA GLU A 81 -6.00 -4.69 -9.25
C GLU A 81 -4.53 -5.02 -9.57
N ALA A 82 -3.61 -4.79 -8.61
CA ALA A 82 -2.21 -5.19 -8.75
C ALA A 82 -2.04 -6.70 -8.98
N LEU A 83 -2.94 -7.51 -8.44
CA LEU A 83 -2.95 -8.97 -8.56
C LEU A 83 -3.62 -9.51 -9.84
N GLY A 84 -3.87 -8.65 -10.83
CA GLY A 84 -4.48 -9.06 -12.09
C GLY A 84 -6.01 -9.01 -12.11
N GLY A 85 -6.64 -8.23 -11.24
CA GLY A 85 -8.08 -7.94 -11.33
C GLY A 85 -8.96 -9.08 -10.81
N ILE A 86 -8.56 -9.67 -9.69
CA ILE A 86 -9.20 -10.86 -9.14
C ILE A 86 -10.65 -10.59 -8.77
N GLY A 87 -11.55 -11.49 -9.20
CA GLY A 87 -12.99 -11.43 -8.92
C GLY A 87 -13.29 -11.41 -7.42
N SER A 88 -14.38 -10.75 -7.02
CA SER A 88 -14.74 -10.55 -5.60
C SER A 88 -14.89 -11.87 -4.84
N THR A 89 -15.44 -12.90 -5.49
CA THR A 89 -15.60 -14.23 -4.93
C THR A 89 -14.25 -14.93 -4.73
N THR A 90 -13.36 -14.87 -5.72
CA THR A 90 -12.01 -15.45 -5.63
C THR A 90 -11.19 -14.74 -4.55
N TRP A 91 -11.32 -13.42 -4.45
CA TRP A 91 -10.68 -12.63 -3.41
C TRP A 91 -11.20 -12.95 -2.00
N ALA A 92 -12.52 -13.09 -1.84
CA ALA A 92 -13.12 -13.46 -0.56
C ALA A 92 -12.64 -14.83 -0.10
N ARG A 93 -12.62 -15.82 -1.00
CA ARG A 93 -12.10 -17.17 -0.73
C ARG A 93 -10.60 -17.15 -0.39
N TRP A 94 -9.80 -16.38 -1.12
CA TRP A 94 -8.38 -16.23 -0.82
C TRP A 94 -8.16 -15.59 0.54
N ARG A 95 -8.91 -14.54 0.90
CA ARG A 95 -8.79 -13.93 2.24
C ARG A 95 -9.20 -14.88 3.34
N GLU A 96 -10.31 -15.60 3.20
CA GLU A 96 -10.77 -16.57 4.21
C GLU A 96 -9.73 -17.71 4.39
N ALA A 97 -9.25 -18.27 3.28
CA ALA A 97 -8.28 -19.37 3.31
C ALA A 97 -6.91 -18.96 3.86
N ASN A 98 -6.50 -17.70 3.68
CA ASN A 98 -5.19 -17.22 4.13
C ASN A 98 -5.23 -16.49 5.49
N GLU A 99 -6.37 -15.92 5.90
CA GLU A 99 -6.59 -15.41 7.26
C GLU A 99 -6.61 -16.54 8.30
N VAL A 100 -7.20 -17.69 7.96
CA VAL A 100 -7.21 -18.88 8.83
C VAL A 100 -5.80 -19.45 9.00
N LYS A 101 -5.00 -19.50 7.93
CA LYS A 101 -3.61 -19.99 7.97
C LYS A 101 -2.69 -19.13 8.82
N GLU A 102 -2.88 -17.81 8.84
CA GLU A 102 -2.12 -16.92 9.73
C GLU A 102 -2.41 -17.25 11.20
N LYS A 103 -3.70 -17.39 11.55
CA LYS A 103 -4.15 -17.72 12.92
C LYS A 103 -3.66 -19.08 13.39
N GLU A 104 -3.64 -20.09 12.52
CA GLU A 104 -3.09 -21.40 12.84
C GLU A 104 -1.56 -21.34 13.08
N SER A 105 -0.82 -20.58 12.29
CA SER A 105 0.64 -20.42 12.48
C SER A 105 1.01 -19.70 13.78
N TYR A 106 0.15 -18.78 14.24
CA TYR A 106 0.37 -17.99 15.46
C TYR A 106 0.07 -18.80 16.73
N TYR A 107 -0.75 -19.85 16.64
CA TYR A 107 -1.05 -20.76 17.76
C TYR A 107 -0.13 -21.99 17.81
N THR A 108 0.69 -22.21 16.78
CA THR A 108 1.64 -23.33 16.70
C THR A 108 3.11 -22.91 16.77
N SER A 109 3.40 -21.61 16.97
CA SER A 109 4.76 -21.07 17.21
C SER A 109 5.01 -20.73 18.68
#